data_AF-A0A2N8T373-F1
#
_entry.id   AF-A0A2N8T373-F1
#
_cell.length_a   1.000
_cell.length_b   1.000
_cell.length_c   1.000
_cell.angle_alpha   90.00
_cell.angle_beta   90.00
_cell.angle_gamma   90.00
#
_symmetry.space_group_name_H-M   'P 1'
#
loop_
_entity.id
_entity.type
_entity.pdbx_description
1 polymer ?
#
loop_
_entity_poly.entity_id
_entity_poly.type
_entity_poly.pdbx_seq_one_letter_code
_entity_poly.pdbx_strand_id
1 'polypeptide(L)'
;MSSTKRSIDQARDVSDALSRAMDISFGREVTAYLTDAYLIAGCCIGVVHRHVRADVYGRFQDGHRVRTSDVLKAHEQGGFWALFTATGSLYVIVTFKEDGRLSLDWLLAQRAKGIHATPVTKQ
;
A
#
# COMPACT_ATOMS: atom_id res chain seq x y z
N MET A 1 27.16 -10.09 -11.12
CA MET A 1 26.91 -8.73 -10.54
C MET A 1 27.00 -8.83 -9.02
N SER A 2 27.68 -7.89 -8.34
CA SER A 2 27.80 -7.87 -6.87
C SER A 2 26.45 -7.60 -6.20
N SER A 3 26.20 -8.26 -5.05
CA SER A 3 24.96 -8.12 -4.26
C SER A 3 24.67 -6.67 -3.86
N THR A 4 25.71 -5.92 -3.48
CA THR A 4 25.64 -4.52 -3.04
C THR A 4 25.17 -3.57 -4.14
N LYS A 5 25.57 -3.82 -5.39
CA LYS A 5 25.14 -2.98 -6.52
C LYS A 5 23.64 -3.14 -6.76
N ARG A 6 23.12 -4.38 -6.70
CA ARG A 6 21.70 -4.68 -6.86
C ARG A 6 20.83 -4.00 -5.80
N SER A 7 21.26 -3.98 -4.54
CA SER A 7 20.49 -3.33 -3.47
C SER A 7 20.41 -1.81 -3.64
N ILE A 8 21.48 -1.18 -4.12
CA ILE A 8 21.51 0.27 -4.39
C ILE A 8 20.60 0.62 -5.57
N ASP A 9 20.71 -0.13 -6.66
CA ASP A 9 19.87 0.08 -7.85
C ASP A 9 18.38 -0.10 -7.49
N GLN A 10 18.04 -1.15 -6.73
CA GLN A 10 16.67 -1.38 -6.25
C GLN A 10 16.14 -0.24 -5.36
N ALA A 11 16.97 0.29 -4.46
CA ALA A 11 16.58 1.40 -3.59
C ALA A 11 16.33 2.68 -4.40
N ARG A 12 17.14 2.91 -5.45
CA ARG A 12 16.95 4.03 -6.37
C ARG A 12 15.64 3.90 -7.15
N ASP A 13 15.36 2.72 -7.69
CA ASP A 13 14.11 2.46 -8.43
C ASP A 13 12.87 2.68 -7.55
N VAL A 14 12.95 2.27 -6.28
CA VAL A 14 11.88 2.51 -5.29
C VAL A 14 11.70 4.00 -5.01
N SER A 15 12.79 4.74 -4.84
CA SER A 15 12.75 6.20 -4.61
C SER A 15 12.13 6.93 -5.81
N ASP A 16 12.50 6.57 -7.02
CA ASP A 16 11.97 7.17 -8.25
C ASP A 16 10.48 6.83 -8.42
N ALA A 17 10.07 5.59 -8.12
CA ALA A 17 8.67 5.19 -8.12
C ALA A 17 7.85 5.94 -7.06
N LEU A 18 8.39 6.13 -5.86
CA LEU A 18 7.75 6.90 -4.80
C LEU A 18 7.55 8.36 -5.22
N SER A 19 8.55 8.99 -5.84
CA SER A 19 8.42 10.35 -6.37
C SER A 19 7.28 10.45 -7.38
N ARG A 20 7.25 9.55 -8.37
CA ARG A 20 6.16 9.52 -9.38
C ARG A 20 4.78 9.29 -8.77
N ALA A 21 4.69 8.45 -7.74
CA ALA A 21 3.42 8.22 -7.03
C ALA A 21 2.95 9.50 -6.32
N MET A 22 3.86 10.27 -5.71
CA MET A 22 3.54 11.52 -5.02
C MET A 22 3.06 12.63 -5.98
N ASP A 23 3.45 12.58 -7.25
CA ASP A 23 3.01 13.53 -8.27
C ASP A 23 1.60 13.24 -8.82
N ILE A 24 0.99 12.10 -8.46
CA ILE A 24 -0.35 11.70 -8.93
C ILE A 24 -1.42 12.16 -7.95
N SER A 25 -2.46 12.82 -8.46
CA SER A 25 -3.65 13.14 -7.70
C SER A 25 -4.59 11.94 -7.58
N PHE A 26 -4.73 11.37 -6.39
CA PHE A 26 -5.67 10.27 -6.11
C PHE A 26 -7.07 10.75 -5.66
N GLY A 27 -7.40 12.02 -5.92
CA GLY A 27 -8.71 12.62 -5.62
C GLY A 27 -8.96 12.97 -4.15
N ARG A 28 -8.08 12.54 -3.23
CA ARG A 28 -8.05 12.97 -1.82
C ARG A 28 -6.65 12.80 -1.24
N GLU A 29 -6.44 13.33 -0.04
CA GLU A 29 -5.17 13.19 0.66
C GLU A 29 -4.79 11.71 0.86
N VAL A 30 -3.60 11.34 0.40
CA VAL A 30 -3.03 10.01 0.60
C VAL A 30 -2.53 9.92 2.04
N THR A 31 -3.04 8.93 2.78
CA THR A 31 -2.65 8.69 4.18
C THR A 31 -1.19 8.24 4.30
N ALA A 32 -0.74 7.35 3.41
CA ALA A 32 0.66 6.95 3.27
C ALA A 32 0.89 6.20 1.94
N TYR A 33 2.15 6.16 1.51
CA TYR A 33 2.62 5.34 0.40
C TYR A 33 3.27 4.07 0.94
N LEU A 34 3.09 2.94 0.26
CA LEU A 34 3.52 1.62 0.73
C LEU A 34 4.46 0.95 -0.28
N THR A 35 5.63 0.53 0.18
CA THR A 35 6.53 -0.37 -0.58
C THR A 35 6.53 -1.77 0.04
N ASP A 36 7.02 -2.76 -0.70
CA ASP A 36 7.03 -4.17 -0.28
C ASP A 36 5.64 -4.66 0.17
N ALA A 37 4.60 -4.16 -0.51
CA ALA A 37 3.23 -4.37 -0.12
C ALA A 37 2.74 -5.77 -0.49
N TYR A 38 1.87 -6.31 0.35
CA TYR A 38 1.08 -7.50 0.07
C TYR A 38 -0.22 -7.46 0.88
N LEU A 39 -1.21 -8.25 0.49
CA LEU A 39 -2.51 -8.30 1.12
C LEU A 39 -2.73 -9.66 1.78
N ILE A 40 -3.37 -9.63 2.95
CA ILE A 40 -3.70 -10.81 3.71
C ILE A 40 -4.91 -10.52 4.60
N ALA A 41 -5.84 -11.48 4.67
CA ALA A 41 -7.04 -11.37 5.50
C ALA A 41 -7.81 -10.04 5.31
N GLY A 42 -7.91 -9.56 4.06
CA GLY A 42 -8.60 -8.31 3.74
C GLY A 42 -7.80 -7.02 3.99
N CYS A 43 -6.65 -7.08 4.64
CA CYS A 43 -5.80 -5.94 4.97
C CYS A 43 -4.58 -5.85 4.03
N CYS A 44 -3.95 -4.68 3.96
CA CYS A 44 -2.65 -4.50 3.33
C CYS A 44 -1.55 -4.39 4.41
N ILE A 45 -0.43 -5.07 4.18
CA ILE A 45 0.82 -4.92 4.92
C ILE A 45 1.84 -4.29 3.98
N GLY A 46 2.58 -3.29 4.45
CA GLY A 46 3.63 -2.64 3.65
C GLY A 46 4.57 -1.80 4.51
N VAL A 47 5.70 -1.40 3.91
CA VAL A 47 6.64 -0.43 4.47
C VAL A 47 6.12 0.97 4.16
N VAL A 48 5.97 1.78 5.20
CA VAL A 48 5.36 3.11 5.16
C VAL A 48 6.34 4.16 4.66
N HIS A 49 5.81 5.08 3.85
CA HIS A 49 6.45 6.33 3.45
C HIS A 49 5.44 7.48 3.51
N ARG A 50 5.88 8.65 3.98
CA ARG A 50 5.12 9.90 4.04
C ARG A 50 3.75 9.76 4.71
N HIS A 51 3.69 9.07 5.85
CA HIS A 51 2.43 8.96 6.56
C HIS A 51 2.00 10.31 7.14
N VAL A 52 0.75 10.72 6.91
CA VAL A 52 0.20 12.02 7.41
C VAL A 52 0.11 12.15 8.94
N ARG A 53 0.44 11.08 9.66
CA ARG A 53 0.43 11.01 11.13
C ARG A 53 1.78 10.55 11.68
N ALA A 54 2.83 10.64 10.87
CA ALA A 54 4.18 10.40 11.33
C ALA A 54 4.53 11.40 12.43
N ASP A 55 5.01 10.92 13.58
CA ASP A 55 5.33 11.77 14.72
C ASP A 55 6.77 11.58 15.23
N VAL A 56 7.17 12.48 16.13
CA VAL A 56 8.50 12.51 16.75
C VAL A 56 8.80 11.30 17.63
N TYR A 57 7.77 10.51 17.98
CA TYR A 57 7.90 9.33 18.84
C TYR A 57 8.06 8.02 18.04
N GLY A 58 8.17 8.10 16.72
CA GLY A 58 8.37 6.91 15.88
C GLY A 58 7.10 6.34 15.30
N ARG A 59 5.92 6.89 15.62
CA ARG A 59 4.67 6.37 15.09
C ARG A 59 4.62 6.66 13.59
N PHE A 60 4.39 5.63 12.79
CA PHE A 60 4.28 5.72 11.33
C PHE A 60 5.46 6.38 10.60
N GLN A 61 6.65 6.40 11.20
CA GLN A 61 7.84 6.92 10.52
C GLN A 61 8.18 6.09 9.28
N ASP A 62 8.83 6.74 8.33
CA ASP A 62 9.25 6.12 7.07
C ASP A 62 10.15 4.90 7.34
N GLY A 63 9.93 3.82 6.59
CA GLY A 63 10.62 2.54 6.78
C GLY A 63 9.96 1.58 7.77
N HIS A 64 8.97 2.01 8.56
CA HIS A 64 8.23 1.12 9.46
C HIS A 64 7.20 0.29 8.68
N ARG A 65 6.91 -0.94 9.15
CA ARG A 65 5.78 -1.72 8.62
C ARG A 65 4.47 -1.30 9.26
N VAL A 66 3.42 -1.21 8.44
CA VAL A 66 2.05 -1.02 8.91
C VAL A 66 1.16 -2.16 8.45
N ARG A 67 0.13 -2.43 9.24
CA ARG A 67 -1.08 -3.15 8.80
C ARG A 67 -2.21 -2.13 8.68
N THR A 68 -2.84 -2.05 7.52
CA THR A 68 -4.06 -1.24 7.34
C THR A 68 -5.26 -1.90 8.02
N SER A 69 -6.34 -1.15 8.24
CA SER A 69 -7.66 -1.79 8.37
C SER A 69 -8.05 -2.48 7.06
N ASP A 70 -9.20 -3.15 7.03
CA ASP A 70 -9.66 -3.83 5.81
C ASP A 70 -9.72 -2.90 4.61
N VAL A 71 -9.22 -3.40 3.48
CA VAL A 71 -9.36 -2.80 2.17
C VAL A 71 -10.77 -3.10 1.68
N LEU A 72 -11.52 -2.03 1.48
CA LEU A 72 -12.87 -2.06 0.93
C LEU A 72 -12.84 -2.01 -0.59
N LYS A 73 -11.98 -1.17 -1.16
CA LYS A 73 -11.83 -0.97 -2.60
C LYS A 73 -10.36 -0.75 -2.94
N ALA A 74 -9.98 -1.20 -4.14
CA ALA A 74 -8.70 -0.89 -4.73
C ALA A 74 -8.90 -0.42 -6.18
N HIS A 75 -8.17 0.62 -6.57
CA HIS A 75 -8.24 1.18 -7.92
C HIS A 75 -6.83 1.43 -8.45
N GLU A 76 -6.60 1.06 -9.70
CA GLU A 76 -5.36 1.42 -10.37
C GLU A 76 -5.45 2.87 -10.85
N GLN A 77 -4.40 3.65 -10.60
CA GLN A 77 -4.27 5.01 -11.08
C GLN A 77 -2.79 5.36 -11.28
N GLY A 78 -2.45 5.77 -12.51
CA GLY A 78 -1.09 6.18 -12.88
C GLY A 78 -0.02 5.10 -12.67
N GLY A 79 -0.39 3.82 -12.80
CA GLY A 79 0.49 2.67 -12.59
C GLY A 79 0.67 2.26 -11.12
N PHE A 80 -0.10 2.86 -10.20
CA PHE A 80 -0.10 2.54 -8.77
C PHE A 80 -1.49 2.10 -8.31
N TRP A 81 -1.58 1.49 -7.14
CA TRP A 81 -2.86 1.04 -6.57
C TRP A 81 -3.27 1.86 -5.36
N ALA A 82 -4.39 2.57 -5.48
CA ALA A 82 -5.06 3.28 -4.40
C ALA A 82 -5.97 2.33 -3.62
N LEU A 83 -5.76 2.21 -2.30
CA LEU A 83 -6.51 1.36 -1.38
C LEU A 83 -7.37 2.20 -0.44
N PHE A 84 -8.68 2.02 -0.52
CA PHE A 84 -9.63 2.66 0.39
C PHE A 84 -9.98 1.69 1.52
N THR A 85 -9.70 2.11 2.75
CA THR A 85 -9.82 1.24 3.92
C THR A 85 -11.09 1.51 4.74
N ALA A 86 -11.50 0.54 5.56
CA ALA A 86 -12.69 0.61 6.39
C ALA A 86 -12.70 1.79 7.38
N THR A 87 -11.53 2.26 7.83
CA THR A 87 -11.41 3.46 8.69
C THR A 87 -11.39 4.78 7.90
N GLY A 88 -11.63 4.74 6.58
CA GLY A 88 -11.69 5.92 5.72
C GLY A 88 -10.32 6.42 5.24
N SER A 89 -9.23 5.68 5.48
CA SER A 89 -7.89 6.00 5.02
C SER A 89 -7.69 5.66 3.54
N LEU A 90 -6.73 6.33 2.90
CA LEU A 90 -6.28 6.07 1.53
C LEU A 90 -4.80 5.71 1.55
N TYR A 91 -4.44 4.47 1.19
CA TYR A 91 -3.05 4.07 1.02
C TYR A 91 -2.72 3.87 -0.45
N VAL A 92 -1.50 4.20 -0.88
CA VAL A 92 -1.05 3.96 -2.26
C VAL A 92 0.06 2.92 -2.26
N ILE A 93 -0.14 1.80 -2.96
CA ILE A 93 0.93 0.82 -3.17
C ILE A 93 1.86 1.33 -4.28
N VAL A 94 3.12 1.55 -3.92
CA VAL A 94 4.22 1.95 -4.80
C VAL A 94 4.92 0.73 -5.37
N THR A 95 5.23 -0.25 -4.52
CA THR A 95 5.81 -1.53 -4.93
C THR A 95 5.17 -2.69 -4.18
N PHE A 96 5.09 -3.84 -4.85
CA PHE A 96 4.76 -5.10 -4.22
C PHE A 96 6.03 -5.82 -3.81
N LYS A 97 5.98 -6.58 -2.72
CA LYS A 97 6.98 -7.62 -2.49
C LYS A 97 6.76 -8.79 -3.46
N GLU A 98 7.63 -9.79 -3.43
CA GLU A 98 7.41 -11.05 -4.15
C GLU A 98 6.01 -11.63 -3.85
N ASP A 99 5.28 -11.97 -4.91
CA ASP A 99 3.87 -12.40 -4.93
C ASP A 99 2.84 -11.40 -4.35
N GLY A 100 3.26 -10.20 -3.97
CA GLY A 100 2.37 -9.18 -3.43
C GLY A 100 1.26 -8.78 -4.39
N ARG A 101 1.54 -8.74 -5.70
CA ARG A 101 0.52 -8.45 -6.72
C ARG A 101 -0.55 -9.54 -6.79
N LEU A 102 -0.16 -10.81 -6.75
CA LEU A 102 -1.09 -11.94 -6.75
C LEU A 102 -2.04 -11.87 -5.55
N SER A 103 -1.57 -11.41 -4.39
CA SER A 103 -2.42 -11.23 -3.21
C SER A 103 -3.47 -10.12 -3.37
N LEU A 104 -3.18 -9.07 -4.15
CA LEU A 104 -4.17 -8.04 -4.51
C LEU A 104 -5.21 -8.61 -5.47
N ASP A 105 -4.76 -9.31 -6.50
CA ASP A 105 -5.63 -9.92 -7.50
C ASP A 105 -6.59 -10.93 -6.83
N TRP A 106 -6.08 -11.70 -5.85
CA TRP A 106 -6.91 -12.58 -5.03
C TRP A 106 -7.95 -11.82 -4.22
N LEU A 107 -7.58 -10.73 -3.54
CA LEU A 107 -8.54 -9.92 -2.80
C LEU A 107 -9.65 -9.39 -3.72
N LEU A 108 -9.29 -8.85 -4.88
CA LEU A 108 -10.23 -8.30 -5.85
C LEU A 108 -11.18 -9.38 -6.38
N ALA A 109 -10.66 -10.56 -6.70
CA ALA A 109 -11.48 -11.69 -7.13
C ALA A 109 -12.48 -12.14 -6.06
N GLN A 110 -12.08 -12.14 -4.79
CA GLN A 110 -12.98 -12.48 -3.68
C GLN A 110 -14.04 -11.40 -3.45
N ARG A 111 -13.68 -10.12 -3.57
CA ARG A 111 -14.64 -9.01 -3.47
C ARG A 111 -15.65 -8.99 -4.60
N ALA A 112 -15.24 -9.33 -5.83
CA ALA A 112 -16.14 -9.48 -6.96
C ALA A 112 -17.20 -10.57 -6.73
N LYS A 113 -16.89 -11.59 -5.92
CA LYS A 113 -17.83 -12.65 -5.50
C LYS A 113 -18.69 -12.26 -4.29
N GLY A 114 -18.59 -11.04 -3.78
CA GLY A 114 -19.27 -10.60 -2.56
C GLY A 114 -18.70 -11.19 -1.26
N ILE A 115 -17.50 -11.79 -1.32
CA ILE A 115 -16.86 -12.37 -0.14
C ILE A 115 -16.11 -11.26 0.63
N HIS A 116 -16.59 -10.99 1.84
CA HIS A 116 -15.97 -10.08 2.79
C HIS A 116 -15.23 -10.90 3.85
N ALA A 117 -13.93 -10.64 4.02
CA ALA A 117 -13.10 -11.34 5.01
C ALA A 117 -13.47 -10.93 6.45
N THR A 118 -14.06 -9.74 6.59
CA THR A 118 -14.50 -9.17 7.86
C THR A 118 -15.99 -8.86 7.76
N PRO A 119 -16.79 -9.16 8.79
CA PRO A 119 -18.21 -8.83 8.81
C PRO A 119 -18.42 -7.35 8.50
N VAL A 120 -19.39 -7.06 7.63
CA VAL A 120 -19.76 -5.69 7.31
C VAL A 120 -20.30 -5.06 8.60
N THR A 121 -19.57 -4.11 9.16
CA THR A 121 -20.10 -3.33 10.28
C THR A 121 -21.17 -2.43 9.68
N LYS A 122 -22.44 -2.64 10.05
CA LYS A 122 -23.50 -1.68 9.70
C LYS A 122 -23.13 -0.36 10.37
N GLN A 123 -22.95 0.70 9.56
CA GLN A 123 -22.89 2.07 10.06
C GLN A 123 -24.25 2.50 10.58
#